data_AF-A0A1Z8NUW5-F1
#
_entry.id   AF-A0A1Z8NUW5-F1
#
_cell.length_a   1.000
_cell.length_b   1.000
_cell.length_c   1.000
_cell.angle_alpha   90.00
_cell.angle_beta   90.00
_cell.angle_gamma   90.00
#
_symmetry.space_group_name_H-M   'P 1'
#
loop_
_entity.id
_entity.type
_entity.pdbx_description
1 polymer ?
#
loop_
_entity_poly.entity_id
_entity_poly.type
_entity_poly.pdbx_seq_one_letter_code
_entity_poly.pdbx_strand_id
1 'polypeptide(L)'
;MTDKIEDLKNNFNEEHWAGLIDEFDQRIAELHKNIDFSSYSDWSLNALKAIQGDQSAKINMENLQNNNTKLKQSLDEMAILYLIQPILRHYCYRAINHKKEQSPQ
;
A
#
# COMPACT_ATOMS: atom_id res chain seq x y z
N MET A 1 4.00 22.31 -5.79
CA MET A 1 3.80 20.92 -5.32
C MET A 1 2.42 20.38 -5.72
N THR A 2 1.48 21.24 -6.13
CA THR A 2 0.16 20.89 -6.71
C THR A 2 0.24 20.22 -8.08
N ASP A 3 1.21 20.63 -8.92
CA ASP A 3 1.31 20.19 -10.32
C ASP A 3 1.42 18.67 -10.44
N LYS A 4 2.22 18.02 -9.58
CA LYS A 4 2.38 16.55 -9.60
C LYS A 4 1.12 15.77 -9.22
N ILE A 5 0.30 16.31 -8.32
CA ILE A 5 -0.97 15.69 -7.93
C ILE A 5 -2.00 15.87 -9.04
N GLU A 6 -1.97 17.02 -9.71
CA GLU A 6 -2.85 17.33 -10.82
C GLU A 6 -2.50 16.52 -12.07
N ASP A 7 -1.20 16.32 -12.36
CA ASP A 7 -0.69 15.44 -13.40
C ASP A 7 -1.15 13.98 -13.19
N LEU A 8 -1.06 13.47 -11.95
CA LEU A 8 -1.59 12.15 -11.60
C LEU A 8 -3.11 12.08 -11.78
N LYS A 9 -3.84 13.13 -11.35
CA LYS A 9 -5.29 13.21 -11.51
C LYS A 9 -5.73 13.33 -12.97
N ASN A 10 -4.89 13.76 -13.89
CA ASN A 10 -5.23 13.90 -15.30
C ASN A 10 -4.57 12.82 -16.17
N ASN A 11 -3.85 11.87 -15.57
CA ASN A 11 -3.26 10.75 -16.29
C ASN A 11 -4.31 9.68 -16.61
N PHE A 12 -4.62 9.54 -17.90
CA PHE A 12 -5.52 8.53 -18.46
C PHE A 12 -4.76 7.43 -19.24
N ASN A 13 -3.44 7.29 -19.03
CA ASN A 13 -2.68 6.20 -19.60
C ASN A 13 -2.97 4.90 -18.84
N GLU A 14 -3.80 4.04 -19.43
CA GLU A 14 -4.16 2.72 -18.91
C GLU A 14 -2.93 1.84 -18.64
N GLU A 15 -1.99 1.77 -19.58
CA GLU A 15 -0.79 0.92 -19.47
C GLU A 15 0.12 1.35 -18.31
N HIS A 16 0.23 2.66 -18.08
CA HIS A 16 0.97 3.19 -16.95
C HIS A 16 0.38 2.72 -15.61
N TRP A 17 -0.94 2.80 -15.45
CA TRP A 17 -1.59 2.38 -14.21
C TRP A 17 -1.56 0.86 -14.03
N ALA A 18 -1.74 0.09 -15.10
CA ALA A 18 -1.62 -1.37 -15.07
C ALA A 18 -0.20 -1.79 -14.65
N GLY A 19 0.84 -1.21 -15.26
CA GLY A 19 2.23 -1.48 -14.90
C GLY A 19 2.55 -1.15 -13.44
N LEU A 20 2.07 -0.02 -12.93
CA LEU A 20 2.23 0.32 -11.51
C LEU A 20 1.55 -0.68 -10.58
N ILE A 21 0.37 -1.19 -10.94
CA ILE A 21 -0.32 -2.21 -10.15
C ILE A 21 0.52 -3.51 -10.13
N ASP A 22 1.04 -3.93 -11.28
CA ASP A 22 1.88 -5.13 -11.37
C ASP A 22 3.17 -4.99 -10.55
N GLU A 23 3.84 -3.83 -10.60
CA GLU A 23 5.02 -3.54 -9.78
C GLU A 23 4.70 -3.62 -8.28
N PHE A 24 3.57 -3.05 -7.86
CA PHE A 24 3.14 -3.10 -6.46
C PHE A 24 2.80 -4.52 -6.01
N ASP A 25 2.10 -5.29 -6.86
CA ASP A 25 1.72 -6.67 -6.55
C ASP A 25 2.96 -7.58 -6.48
N GLN A 26 3.95 -7.38 -7.36
CA GLN A 26 5.25 -8.05 -7.28
C GLN A 26 5.98 -7.71 -5.98
N ARG A 27 6.03 -6.42 -5.61
CA ARG A 27 6.72 -5.99 -4.40
C ARG A 27 6.07 -6.55 -3.13
N ILE A 28 4.73 -6.56 -3.07
CA ILE A 28 3.99 -7.20 -1.98
C ILE A 28 4.34 -8.69 -1.90
N ALA A 29 4.35 -9.40 -3.03
CA ALA A 29 4.70 -10.82 -3.06
C ALA A 29 6.13 -11.08 -2.57
N GLU A 30 7.09 -10.21 -2.87
CA GLU A 30 8.46 -10.28 -2.33
C GLU A 30 8.50 -10.07 -0.81
N LEU A 31 7.74 -9.10 -0.29
CA LEU A 31 7.69 -8.84 1.15
C LEU A 31 7.07 -10.01 1.91
N HIS A 32 6.01 -10.64 1.36
CA HIS A 32 5.40 -11.86 1.93
C HIS A 32 6.34 -13.06 1.96
N LYS A 33 7.35 -13.16 1.08
CA LYS A 33 8.37 -14.24 1.18
C LYS A 33 9.27 -14.06 2.41
N ASN A 34 9.38 -12.84 2.91
CA ASN A 34 10.31 -12.45 3.97
C ASN A 34 9.62 -12.20 5.32
N ILE A 35 8.28 -12.30 5.37
CA ILE A 35 7.46 -12.06 6.56
C ILE A 35 6.47 -13.21 6.73
N ASP A 36 6.39 -13.76 7.94
CA ASP A 36 5.32 -14.69 8.27
C ASP A 36 3.99 -13.93 8.43
N PHE A 37 2.91 -14.44 7.83
CA PHE A 37 1.56 -13.85 7.86
C PHE A 37 1.06 -13.60 9.29
N SER A 38 1.44 -14.46 10.23
CA SER A 38 1.16 -14.29 11.66
C SER A 38 1.73 -12.96 12.20
N SER A 39 2.97 -12.64 11.82
CA SER A 39 3.69 -11.45 12.25
C SER A 39 3.07 -10.16 11.71
N TYR A 40 2.56 -10.17 10.47
CA TYR A 40 1.84 -9.03 9.90
C TYR A 40 0.47 -8.81 10.56
N SER A 41 -0.28 -9.89 10.78
CA SER A 41 -1.59 -9.83 11.44
C SER A 41 -1.46 -9.32 12.88
N ASP A 42 -0.49 -9.84 13.62
CA ASP A 42 -0.23 -9.41 15.00
C ASP A 42 0.29 -7.97 15.06
N TRP A 43 1.14 -7.56 14.12
CA TRP A 43 1.62 -6.18 14.03
C TRP A 43 0.47 -5.21 13.76
N SER A 44 -0.39 -5.49 12.78
CA SER A 44 -1.50 -4.60 12.43
C SER A 44 -2.51 -4.47 13.57
N LEU A 45 -2.78 -5.56 14.30
CA LEU A 45 -3.63 -5.53 15.48
C LEU A 45 -3.02 -4.73 16.65
N ASN A 46 -1.72 -4.92 16.92
CA ASN A 46 -1.02 -4.14 17.96
C ASN A 46 -0.93 -2.65 17.56
N ALA A 47 -0.68 -2.34 16.29
CA ALA A 47 -0.66 -0.97 15.79
C ALA A 47 -2.02 -0.28 15.98
N LEU A 48 -3.12 -0.96 15.64
CA LEU A 48 -4.48 -0.43 15.83
C LEU A 48 -4.79 -0.18 17.31
N LYS A 49 -4.53 -1.17 18.17
CA LYS A 49 -4.75 -1.04 19.62
C LYS A 49 -3.91 0.08 20.24
N ALA A 50 -2.65 0.23 19.80
CA ALA A 50 -1.77 1.29 20.26
C ALA A 50 -2.33 2.69 19.89
N ILE A 51 -2.86 2.85 18.68
CA ILE A 51 -3.55 4.09 18.24
C ILE A 51 -4.81 4.36 19.08
N GLN A 52 -5.54 3.31 19.45
CA GLN A 52 -6.72 3.40 20.31
C GLN A 52 -6.39 3.65 21.80
N GLY A 53 -5.11 3.72 22.16
CA GLY A 53 -4.65 4.04 23.50
C GLY A 53 -4.27 2.85 24.39
N ASP A 54 -4.24 1.62 23.86
CA ASP A 54 -3.80 0.44 24.61
C ASP A 54 -2.30 0.52 24.93
N GLN A 55 -1.99 0.54 26.23
CA GLN A 55 -0.62 0.70 26.72
C GLN A 55 0.26 -0.52 26.49
N SER A 56 -0.31 -1.73 26.53
CA SER A 56 0.43 -2.97 26.27
C SER A 56 0.79 -3.07 24.78
N ALA A 57 -0.13 -2.67 23.91
CA ALA A 57 0.10 -2.63 22.48
C ALA A 57 1.17 -1.58 22.11
N LYS A 58 1.19 -0.41 22.77
CA LYS A 58 2.27 0.59 22.59
C LYS A 58 3.64 0.03 22.93
N ILE A 59 3.76 -0.64 24.08
CA ILE A 59 5.02 -1.27 24.52
C ILE A 59 5.46 -2.36 23.52
N ASN A 60 4.51 -3.19 23.04
CA ASN A 60 4.81 -4.20 22.02
C ASN A 60 5.34 -3.57 20.72
N MET A 61 4.74 -2.46 20.29
CA MET A 61 5.19 -1.73 19.09
C MET A 61 6.58 -1.10 19.29
N GLU A 62 6.85 -0.51 20.46
CA GLU A 62 8.18 0.03 20.80
C GLU A 62 9.25 -1.08 20.82
N ASN A 63 8.95 -2.22 21.41
CA ASN A 63 9.87 -3.37 21.44
C ASN A 63 10.15 -3.90 20.03
N LEU A 64 9.15 -3.93 19.15
CA LEU A 64 9.30 -4.36 17.76
C LEU A 64 10.17 -3.38 16.97
N GLN A 65 10.04 -2.07 17.21
CA GLN A 65 10.91 -1.04 16.64
C GLN A 65 12.37 -1.20 17.07
N ASN A 66 12.60 -1.48 18.36
CA ASN A 66 13.93 -1.53 18.95
C ASN A 66 14.68 -2.84 18.64
N ASN A 67 13.96 -3.96 18.56
CA ASN A 67 14.57 -5.28 18.44
C ASN A 67 14.69 -5.78 16.99
N ASN A 68 13.90 -5.26 16.06
CA ASN A 68 13.93 -5.72 14.67
C ASN A 68 13.50 -4.65 13.66
N THR A 69 14.39 -3.67 13.45
CA THR A 69 14.14 -2.53 12.54
C THR A 69 13.87 -2.96 11.09
N LYS A 70 14.49 -4.05 10.61
CA LYS A 70 14.24 -4.58 9.26
C LYS A 70 12.82 -5.11 9.12
N LEU A 71 12.37 -5.91 10.08
CA LEU A 71 10.99 -6.40 10.10
C LEU A 71 10.00 -5.24 10.13
N LYS A 72 10.24 -4.25 10.99
CA LYS A 72 9.41 -3.04 11.06
C LYS A 72 9.32 -2.32 9.72
N GLN A 73 10.46 -2.09 9.05
CA GLN A 73 10.48 -1.45 7.73
C GLN A 73 9.65 -2.22 6.71
N SER A 74 9.79 -3.54 6.66
CA SER A 74 9.04 -4.37 5.72
C SER A 74 7.54 -4.38 6.04
N LEU A 75 7.15 -4.40 7.31
CA LEU A 75 5.74 -4.30 7.74
C LEU A 75 5.13 -2.92 7.43
N ASP A 76 5.87 -1.84 7.69
CA ASP A 76 5.47 -0.46 7.34
C ASP A 76 5.29 -0.33 5.81
N GLU A 77 6.22 -0.89 5.03
CA GLU A 77 6.14 -0.90 3.57
C GLU A 77 4.91 -1.66 3.06
N MET A 78 4.65 -2.86 3.58
CA MET A 78 3.45 -3.63 3.24
C MET A 78 2.17 -2.84 3.53
N ALA A 79 2.08 -2.20 4.70
CA ALA A 79 0.92 -1.41 5.08
C ALA A 79 0.67 -0.25 4.09
N ILE A 80 1.73 0.45 3.67
CA ILE A 80 1.64 1.52 2.68
C ILE A 80 1.18 0.97 1.32
N LEU A 81 1.74 -0.14 0.87
CA LEU A 81 1.38 -0.76 -0.42
C LEU A 81 -0.10 -1.16 -0.43
N TYR A 82 -0.61 -1.75 0.66
CA TYR A 82 -2.03 -2.08 0.82
C TYR A 82 -2.94 -0.84 0.86
N LEU A 83 -2.50 0.26 1.47
CA LEU A 83 -3.26 1.52 1.49
C LEU A 83 -3.34 2.18 0.10
N ILE A 84 -2.29 2.09 -0.70
CA ILE A 84 -2.20 2.72 -2.02
C ILE A 84 -2.92 1.90 -3.10
N GLN A 85 -2.93 0.57 -2.98
CA GLN A 85 -3.51 -0.35 -3.95
C GLN A 85 -4.94 0.01 -4.44
N PRO A 86 -5.91 0.35 -3.57
CA PRO A 86 -7.25 0.78 -4.00
C PRO A 86 -7.22 2.07 -4.83
N ILE A 87 -6.32 2.99 -4.50
CA ILE A 87 -6.16 4.27 -5.21
C ILE A 87 -5.65 4.01 -6.62
N LEU A 88 -4.63 3.17 -6.79
CA LEU A 88 -4.10 2.79 -8.11
C LEU A 88 -5.18 2.13 -8.98
N ARG A 89 -5.94 1.18 -8.41
CA ARG A 89 -7.03 0.51 -9.13
C ARG A 89 -8.14 1.46 -9.54
N HIS A 90 -8.47 2.45 -8.70
CA HIS A 90 -9.42 3.50 -9.04
C HIS A 90 -8.96 4.31 -10.27
N TYR A 91 -7.70 4.75 -10.30
CA TYR A 91 -7.18 5.53 -11.43
C TYR A 91 -7.05 4.69 -12.71
N CYS A 92 -6.66 3.42 -12.61
CA CYS A 92 -6.67 2.48 -13.73
C CYS A 92 -8.08 2.34 -14.33
N TYR A 93 -9.08 2.09 -13.49
CA TYR A 93 -10.48 1.97 -13.93
C TYR A 93 -10.97 3.23 -14.66
N ARG A 94 -10.60 4.41 -14.14
CA ARG A 94 -10.94 5.69 -14.77
C ARG A 94 -10.26 5.87 -16.12
N ALA A 95 -9.00 5.45 -16.27
CA ALA A 95 -8.28 5.45 -17.55
C ALA A 95 -8.94 4.53 -18.59
N ILE A 96 -9.34 3.31 -18.18
CA ILE A 96 -10.06 2.35 -19.02
C ILE A 96 -11.37 2.95 -19.54
N ASN A 97 -12.15 3.59 -18.67
CA ASN A 97 -13.43 4.19 -19.07
C ASN A 97 -13.26 5.35 -20.02
N HIS A 98 -12.29 6.24 -19.75
CA HIS A 98 -11.98 7.35 -20.64
C HIS A 98 -11.59 6.87 -22.05
N LYS A 99 -10.80 5.80 -22.16
CA LYS A 99 -10.45 5.18 -23.45
C LYS A 99 -11.68 4.59 -24.16
N LYS A 100 -12.58 3.94 -23.45
CA LYS A 100 -13.85 3.42 -24.00
C LYS A 100 -14.76 4.53 -24.52
N GLU A 101 -14.83 5.66 -23.82
CA GLU A 101 -15.62 6.82 -24.24
C GLU A 101 -15.05 7.50 -25.49
N GLN A 102 -13.72 7.53 -25.64
CA GLN A 102 -13.04 8.09 -26.81
C GLN A 102 -12.99 7.14 -28.02
N SER A 103 -13.15 5.85 -27.81
CA SER A 103 -13.23 4.83 -28.85
C SER A 103 -14.50 3.98 -28.66
N PRO A 104 -15.70 4.58 -28.87
CA PRO A 104 -16.94 3.83 -28.82
C PRO A 104 -16.92 2.80 -29.95
N GLN A 105 -17.01 1.51 -29.57
CA GLN A 105 -17.28 0.43 -30.52
C GLN A 105 -18.70 0.53 -31.08
#